data_AF-A0AAN5NDR1-F1
#
_entry.id   AF-A0AAN5NDR1-F1
#
_cell.length_a   1.000
_cell.length_b   1.000
_cell.length_c   1.000
_cell.angle_alpha   90.00
_cell.angle_beta   90.00
_cell.angle_gamma   90.00
#
_symmetry.space_group_name_H-M   'P 1'
#
loop_
_entity.id
_entity.type
_entity.pdbx_description
1 polymer ?
#
loop_
_entity_poly.entity_id
_entity_poly.type
_entity_poly.pdbx_seq_one_letter_code
_entity_poly.pdbx_strand_id
1 'polypeptide(L)'
;MQIGTGITLVMFSIVVIIYLLSEKYKTIKEEKRIETINNLENKRYKYILNVIMRDDTETQIVAYSNKEYDCENIFSIFLNSDLDCIVNREDDGLVLLPKEDIKRYEFTSLELGGN
;
A
#
# COMPACT_ATOMS: atom_id res chain seq x y z
N MET A 1 36.81 3.78 38.13
CA MET A 1 35.71 3.04 37.48
C MET A 1 34.54 4.01 37.28
N GLN A 2 34.65 4.97 36.36
CA GLN A 2 33.66 6.06 36.16
C GLN A 2 33.42 6.39 34.67
N ILE A 3 34.33 5.98 33.78
CA ILE A 3 34.26 6.26 32.34
C ILE A 3 33.25 5.32 31.64
N GLY A 4 33.15 4.07 32.10
CA GLY A 4 32.26 3.07 31.50
C GLY A 4 30.76 3.37 31.69
N THR A 5 30.37 3.92 32.84
CA THR A 5 28.97 4.25 33.14
C THR A 5 28.43 5.42 32.31
N GLY A 6 29.27 6.42 32.00
CA GLY A 6 28.88 7.55 31.17
C GLY A 6 28.59 7.16 29.72
N ILE A 7 29.42 6.29 29.14
CA ILE A 7 29.24 5.80 27.76
C ILE A 7 27.97 4.95 27.65
N THR A 8 27.71 4.07 28.62
CA THR A 8 26.48 3.26 28.63
C THR A 8 25.22 4.12 28.75
N LEU A 9 25.27 5.20 29.55
CA LEU A 9 24.15 6.14 29.70
C LEU A 9 23.86 6.91 28.39
N VAL A 10 24.92 7.31 27.67
CA VAL A 10 24.81 7.97 26.37
C VAL A 10 24.27 7.01 25.31
N MET A 11 24.75 5.77 25.26
CA MET A 11 24.22 4.76 24.34
C MET A 11 22.75 4.44 24.62
N PHE A 12 22.37 4.32 25.89
CA PHE A 12 20.98 4.08 26.28
C PHE A 12 20.07 5.23 25.87
N SER A 13 20.49 6.48 26.07
CA SER A 13 19.72 7.66 25.66
C SER A 13 19.57 7.77 24.14
N ILE A 14 20.59 7.43 23.36
CA ILE A 14 20.47 7.36 21.88
C ILE A 14 19.42 6.33 21.46
N VAL A 15 19.43 5.13 22.06
CA VAL A 15 18.44 4.08 21.73
C VAL A 15 17.01 4.53 22.07
N VAL A 16 16.82 5.19 23.21
CA VAL A 16 15.51 5.74 23.60
C VAL A 16 15.04 6.83 22.63
N ILE A 17 15.95 7.72 22.19
CA ILE A 17 15.62 8.76 21.21
C ILE A 17 15.24 8.14 19.86
N ILE A 18 15.99 7.16 19.37
CA ILE A 18 15.69 6.45 18.12
C ILE A 18 14.33 5.75 18.22
N TYR A 19 14.03 5.10 19.35
CA TYR A 19 12.75 4.45 19.59
C TYR A 19 11.58 5.43 19.52
N LEU A 20 11.66 6.56 20.25
CA LEU A 20 10.62 7.58 20.27
C LEU A 20 10.41 8.23 18.88
N LEU A 21 11.51 8.47 18.14
CA LEU A 21 11.42 8.99 16.78
C LEU A 21 10.79 7.96 15.82
N SER A 22 11.11 6.67 15.98
CA SER A 22 10.54 5.60 15.15
C SER A 22 9.05 5.40 15.40
N GLU A 23 8.60 5.41 16.66
CA GLU A 23 7.17 5.35 16.99
C GLU A 23 6.43 6.55 16.41
N LYS A 24 6.96 7.77 16.64
CA LYS A 24 6.36 8.99 16.11
C LYS A 24 6.27 8.98 14.59
N TYR A 25 7.29 8.44 13.91
CA TYR A 25 7.28 8.30 12.45
C TYR A 25 6.22 7.29 11.99
N LYS A 26 6.06 6.16 12.68
CA LYS A 26 4.99 5.19 12.40
C LYS A 26 3.61 5.81 12.57
N THR A 27 3.37 6.52 13.67
CA THR A 27 2.09 7.21 13.93
C THR A 27 1.79 8.24 12.84
N ILE A 28 2.75 9.07 12.44
CA ILE A 28 2.54 10.05 11.36
C ILE A 28 2.25 9.36 10.01
N LYS A 29 2.91 8.22 9.72
CA LYS A 29 2.65 7.43 8.51
C LYS A 29 1.24 6.85 8.54
N GLU A 30 0.80 6.32 9.67
CA GLU A 30 -0.55 5.79 9.87
C GLU A 30 -1.63 6.88 9.80
N GLU A 31 -1.43 8.03 10.44
CA GLU A 31 -2.36 9.16 10.39
C GLU A 31 -2.54 9.67 8.95
N LYS A 32 -1.45 9.85 8.20
CA LYS A 32 -1.52 10.23 6.78
C LYS A 32 -2.22 9.18 5.93
N ARG A 33 -2.04 7.89 6.26
CA ARG A 33 -2.70 6.78 5.57
C ARG A 33 -4.21 6.81 5.86
N ILE A 34 -4.63 7.01 7.10
CA ILE A 34 -6.04 7.13 7.50
C ILE A 34 -6.68 8.38 6.86
N GLU A 35 -5.99 9.51 6.84
CA GLU A 35 -6.47 10.73 6.19
C GLU A 35 -6.63 10.55 4.67
N THR A 36 -5.67 9.89 4.03
CA THR A 36 -5.74 9.56 2.60
C THR A 36 -6.87 8.58 2.30
N ILE A 37 -7.03 7.54 3.13
CA ILE A 37 -8.14 6.58 3.00
C ILE A 37 -9.48 7.28 3.19
N ASN A 38 -9.67 8.10 4.23
CA ASN A 38 -10.91 8.86 4.45
C ASN A 38 -11.24 9.80 3.27
N ASN A 39 -10.22 10.46 2.70
CA ASN A 39 -10.40 11.30 1.51
C ASN A 39 -10.76 10.49 0.25
N LEU A 40 -10.35 9.22 0.18
CA LEU A 40 -10.65 8.29 -0.92
C LEU A 40 -11.96 7.52 -0.72
N GLU A 41 -12.38 7.27 0.53
CA GLU A 41 -13.69 6.70 0.86
C GLU A 41 -14.84 7.66 0.54
N ASN A 42 -14.54 8.96 0.41
CA ASN A 42 -15.48 9.95 -0.12
C ASN A 42 -15.62 9.90 -1.66
N LYS A 43 -15.08 8.86 -2.31
CA LYS A 43 -15.26 8.60 -3.75
C LYS A 43 -16.43 7.64 -3.97
N ARG A 44 -17.15 7.84 -5.06
CA ARG A 44 -18.39 7.11 -5.35
C ARG A 44 -18.19 5.63 -5.69
N TYR A 45 -17.06 5.26 -6.27
CA TYR A 45 -16.78 3.89 -6.74
C TYR A 45 -15.44 3.38 -6.21
N LYS A 46 -15.42 2.11 -5.81
CA LYS A 46 -14.23 1.35 -5.41
C LYS A 46 -14.08 0.15 -6.34
N TYR A 47 -12.87 -0.05 -6.82
CA TYR A 47 -12.49 -1.14 -7.71
C TYR A 47 -11.37 -1.94 -7.06
N ILE A 48 -11.53 -3.26 -7.03
CA ILE A 48 -10.61 -4.19 -6.39
C ILE A 48 -10.19 -5.22 -7.43
N LEU A 49 -8.88 -5.33 -7.65
CA LEU A 49 -8.26 -6.37 -8.44
C LEU A 49 -7.43 -7.26 -7.51
N ASN A 50 -7.84 -8.51 -7.36
CA ASN A 50 -7.04 -9.53 -6.70
C ASN A 50 -6.23 -10.26 -7.77
N VAL A 51 -4.91 -10.23 -7.63
CA VAL A 51 -3.94 -10.93 -8.48
C VAL A 51 -3.48 -12.17 -7.73
N ILE A 52 -3.69 -13.34 -8.32
CA ILE A 52 -3.23 -14.62 -7.76
C ILE A 52 -2.06 -15.09 -8.61
N MET A 53 -0.89 -15.15 -7.99
CA MET A 53 0.36 -15.59 -8.61
C MET A 53 0.42 -17.12 -8.69
N ARG A 54 1.35 -17.67 -9.49
CA ARG A 54 1.53 -19.12 -9.66
C ARG A 54 2.06 -19.83 -8.43
N ASP A 55 2.78 -19.12 -7.57
CA ASP A 55 3.21 -19.58 -6.24
C ASP A 55 2.07 -19.50 -5.19
N ASP A 56 0.85 -19.22 -5.65
CA ASP A 56 -0.35 -18.99 -4.83
C ASP A 56 -0.27 -17.76 -3.91
N THR A 57 0.69 -16.85 -4.14
CA THR A 57 0.72 -15.54 -3.47
C THR A 57 -0.41 -14.66 -4.00
N GLU A 58 -1.15 -14.02 -3.09
CA GLU A 58 -2.25 -13.11 -3.43
C GLU A 58 -1.85 -11.65 -3.20
N THR A 59 -2.07 -10.80 -4.20
CA THR A 59 -1.85 -9.35 -4.10
C THR A 59 -3.14 -8.61 -4.44
N GLN A 60 -3.57 -7.70 -3.57
CA GLN A 60 -4.77 -6.89 -3.79
C GLN A 60 -4.39 -5.47 -4.21
N ILE A 61 -4.92 -5.03 -5.35
CA ILE A 61 -4.79 -3.66 -5.85
C ILE A 61 -6.15 -2.98 -5.76
N VAL A 62 -6.20 -1.82 -5.11
CA VAL A 62 -7.44 -1.07 -4.87
C VAL A 62 -7.37 0.30 -5.54
N ALA A 63 -8.39 0.65 -6.31
CA ALA A 63 -8.56 1.96 -6.92
C ALA A 63 -9.89 2.60 -6.53
N TYR A 64 -9.90 3.92 -6.37
CA TYR A 64 -11.09 4.71 -6.03
C TYR A 64 -11.34 5.75 -7.13
N SER A 65 -12.60 5.95 -7.49
CA SER A 65 -12.99 6.89 -8.55
C SER A 65 -14.33 7.56 -8.25
N ASN A 66 -14.49 8.81 -8.72
CA ASN A 66 -15.79 9.48 -8.76
C ASN A 66 -16.58 9.17 -10.04
N LYS A 67 -15.89 8.69 -11.08
CA LYS A 67 -16.49 8.29 -12.35
C LYS A 67 -16.65 6.78 -12.37
N GLU A 68 -17.80 6.32 -12.84
CA GLU A 68 -18.01 4.92 -13.16
C GLU A 68 -17.19 4.54 -14.40
N TYR A 69 -16.41 3.49 -14.25
CA TYR A 69 -15.79 2.76 -15.33
C TYR A 69 -16.46 1.39 -15.44
N ASP A 70 -16.74 1.00 -16.67
CA ASP A 70 -17.02 -0.37 -17.06
C ASP A 70 -15.80 -1.28 -16.83
N CYS A 71 -16.08 -2.58 -16.74
CA CYS A 71 -15.10 -3.59 -16.39
C CYS A 71 -13.87 -3.57 -17.32
N GLU A 72 -14.05 -3.47 -18.64
CA GLU A 72 -12.93 -3.48 -19.59
C GLU A 72 -12.01 -2.26 -19.41
N ASN A 73 -12.58 -1.06 -19.28
CA ASN A 73 -11.80 0.15 -19.11
C ASN A 73 -11.02 0.17 -17.79
N ILE A 74 -11.64 -0.15 -16.66
CA ILE A 74 -10.91 -0.18 -15.37
C ILE A 74 -9.87 -1.32 -15.33
N PHE A 75 -10.16 -2.45 -15.96
CA PHE A 75 -9.21 -3.56 -16.08
C PHE A 75 -8.01 -3.16 -16.93
N SER A 76 -8.20 -2.38 -18.00
CA SER A 76 -7.10 -1.82 -18.81
C SER A 76 -6.22 -0.84 -18.02
N ILE A 77 -6.79 -0.10 -17.06
CA ILE A 77 -6.04 0.80 -16.17
C ILE A 77 -5.13 -0.02 -15.25
N PHE A 78 -5.63 -1.14 -14.70
CA PHE A 78 -4.82 -2.00 -13.84
C PHE A 78 -3.77 -2.82 -14.62
N LEU A 79 -4.13 -3.32 -15.79
CA LEU A 79 -3.38 -4.36 -16.48
C LEU A 79 -2.76 -3.93 -17.80
N ASN A 80 -2.70 -2.62 -18.07
CA ASN A 80 -2.16 -1.99 -19.29
C ASN A 80 -1.56 -3.01 -20.28
N SER A 81 -2.32 -3.31 -21.33
CA SER A 81 -2.06 -4.44 -22.25
C SER A 81 -0.66 -4.43 -22.84
N ASP A 82 -0.04 -3.25 -22.94
CA ASP A 82 1.24 -3.04 -23.60
C ASP A 82 2.45 -3.26 -22.67
N LEU A 83 2.21 -3.52 -21.37
CA LEU A 83 3.26 -3.77 -20.39
C LEU A 83 3.39 -5.26 -20.05
N ASP A 84 4.62 -5.75 -19.85
CA ASP A 84 4.88 -7.15 -19.47
C ASP A 84 4.65 -7.43 -17.97
N CYS A 85 4.49 -6.40 -17.15
CA CYS A 85 4.30 -6.51 -15.71
C CYS A 85 3.29 -5.48 -15.17
N ILE A 86 2.74 -5.76 -13.99
CA ILE A 86 1.93 -4.83 -13.21
C ILE A 86 2.86 -4.12 -12.21
N VAL A 87 2.76 -2.80 -12.16
CA VAL A 87 3.49 -1.98 -11.20
C VAL A 87 2.60 -1.71 -10.00
N ASN A 88 2.90 -2.33 -8.86
CA ASN A 88 2.24 -2.05 -7.59
C ASN A 88 3.16 -1.18 -6.71
N ARG A 89 2.63 -0.13 -6.08
CA ARG A 89 3.38 0.65 -5.10
C ARG A 89 2.90 0.27 -3.71
N GLU A 90 3.78 -0.37 -2.97
CA GLU A 90 3.57 -0.77 -1.59
C GLU A 90 4.27 0.18 -0.62
N ASP A 91 3.99 0.02 0.67
CA ASP A 91 4.51 0.89 1.74
C ASP A 91 6.04 0.93 1.85
N ASP A 92 6.71 -0.12 1.34
CA ASP A 92 8.16 -0.31 1.40
C ASP A 92 8.85 -0.14 0.04
N GLY A 93 8.10 0.15 -1.03
CA GLY A 93 8.68 0.37 -2.34
C GLY A 93 7.75 0.04 -3.52
N LEU A 94 8.38 -0.15 -4.67
CA LEU A 94 7.69 -0.47 -5.91
C LEU A 94 7.89 -1.96 -6.19
N VAL A 95 6.78 -2.70 -6.26
CA VAL A 95 6.72 -4.13 -6.52
C VAL A 95 6.30 -4.33 -7.97
N LEU A 96 7.04 -5.19 -8.67
CA LEU A 96 6.73 -5.58 -10.04
C LEU A 96 6.15 -6.98 -10.01
N LEU A 97 4.96 -7.15 -10.58
CA LEU A 97 4.30 -8.45 -10.74
C LEU A 97 4.38 -8.84 -12.23
N PRO A 98 5.29 -9.74 -12.63
CA PRO A 98 5.39 -10.20 -14.02
C PRO A 98 4.10 -10.89 -14.46
N LYS A 99 3.56 -10.56 -15.63
CA LYS A 99 2.29 -11.15 -16.10
C LYS A 99 2.40 -12.64 -16.38
N GLU A 100 3.60 -13.10 -16.76
CA GLU A 100 3.89 -14.52 -17.00
C GLU A 100 3.71 -15.38 -15.74
N ASP A 101 3.92 -14.79 -14.56
CA ASP A 101 3.82 -15.47 -13.27
C ASP A 101 2.43 -15.40 -12.66
N ILE A 102 1.49 -14.72 -13.32
CA ILE A 102 0.11 -14.59 -12.85
C ILE A 102 -0.69 -15.82 -13.28
N LYS A 103 -1.38 -16.43 -12.31
CA LYS A 103 -2.24 -17.59 -12.50
C LYS A 103 -3.65 -17.17 -12.90
N ARG A 104 -4.23 -16.19 -12.20
CA ARG A 104 -5.55 -15.61 -12.52
C ARG A 104 -5.77 -14.26 -11.84
N TYR A 105 -6.84 -13.60 -12.27
CA TYR A 105 -7.33 -12.35 -11.69
C TYR A 105 -8.77 -12.50 -11.24
N GLU A 106 -9.13 -11.80 -10.17
CA GLU A 106 -10.51 -11.67 -9.72
C GLU A 106 -10.82 -10.19 -9.53
N PHE A 107 -11.85 -9.70 -10.21
CA PHE A 107 -12.22 -8.29 -10.23
C PHE A 107 -13.56 -8.07 -9.52
N THR A 108 -13.60 -7.08 -8.64
CA THR A 108 -14.81 -6.65 -7.93
C THR A 108 -14.97 -5.13 -8.01
N SER A 109 -16.17 -4.66 -8.36
CA SER A 109 -16.55 -3.26 -8.27
C SER A 109 -17.61 -3.05 -7.20
N LEU A 110 -17.48 -1.99 -6.42
CA LEU A 110 -18.42 -1.60 -5.37
C LEU A 110 -18.80 -0.11 -5.53
N GLU A 111 -20.09 0.19 -5.64
CA GLU A 111 -20.59 1.57 -5.49
C GLU A 111 -20.68 1.87 -3.99
N LEU A 112 -19.98 2.90 -3.54
CA LEU A 112 -19.88 3.27 -2.13
C LEU A 112 -21.00 4.21 -1.69
N GLY A 113 -21.79 4.75 -2.62
CA GLY A 113 -22.81 5.77 -2.37
C GLY A 113 -22.14 7.13 -2.10
N GLY A 114 -22.26 8.06 -3.05
CA GLY A 114 -21.86 9.45 -2.82
C GLY A 114 -22.99 10.21 -2.11
N ASN A 115 -22.64 11.03 -1.11
CA ASN A 115 -23.56 12.05 -0.60
C ASN A 115 -23.93 13.08 -1.68
#